data_AF-A0A9D8TYR8-F1
#
_entry.id   AF-A0A9D8TYR8-F1
#
_cell.length_a   1.000
_cell.length_b   1.000
_cell.length_c   1.000
_cell.angle_alpha   90.00
_cell.angle_beta   90.00
_cell.angle_gamma   90.00
#
_symmetry.space_group_name_H-M   'P 1'
#
loop_
_entity.id
_entity.type
_entity.pdbx_description
1 polymer ?
#
loop_
_entity_poly.entity_id
_entity_poly.type
_entity_poly.pdbx_seq_one_letter_code
_entity_poly.pdbx_strand_id
1 'polypeptide(L)'
;MHRILILVVSCLLLGSFSAAAQDAKDGKISALEKEVAFLHAELERLKAENQVMSERINGIKALLGVADVAAVTSLNSAASLEKDLCYERLIGLRRKLDKLSNQGFTKEHPDMRNVATNEKTVAEECAALSEAVSR
;
A
#
# COMPACT_ATOMS: atom_id res chain seq x y z
N MET A 1 84.88 28.71 -19.50
CA MET A 1 83.52 29.01 -20.01
C MET A 1 82.59 27.79 -20.10
N HIS A 2 83.05 26.58 -20.42
CA HIS A 2 82.16 25.40 -20.56
C HIS A 2 81.38 24.98 -19.29
N ARG A 3 81.97 25.11 -18.09
CA ARG A 3 81.30 24.73 -16.83
C ARG A 3 80.08 25.61 -16.49
N ILE A 4 80.13 26.89 -16.82
CA ILE A 4 79.02 27.84 -16.59
C ILE A 4 77.87 27.54 -17.56
N LEU A 5 78.20 27.23 -18.82
CA LEU A 5 77.20 26.89 -19.83
C LEU A 5 76.41 25.61 -19.45
N ILE A 6 77.11 24.58 -18.96
CA ILE A 6 76.46 23.33 -18.51
C ILE A 6 75.54 23.58 -17.32
N LEU A 7 75.98 24.38 -16.33
CA LEU A 7 75.17 24.66 -15.14
C LEU A 7 73.90 25.44 -15.45
N VAL A 8 74.00 26.41 -16.37
CA VAL A 8 72.86 27.22 -16.84
C VAL A 8 71.87 26.38 -17.65
N VAL A 9 72.36 25.51 -18.54
CA VAL A 9 71.51 24.59 -19.31
C VAL A 9 70.82 23.57 -18.39
N SER A 10 71.53 23.02 -17.41
CA SER A 10 70.92 22.10 -16.44
C SER A 10 69.84 22.78 -15.57
N CYS A 11 70.05 24.02 -15.12
CA CYS A 11 69.03 24.75 -14.36
C CYS A 11 67.78 25.08 -15.20
N LEU A 12 67.96 25.47 -16.46
CA LEU A 12 66.85 25.75 -17.38
C LEU A 12 66.01 24.50 -17.68
N LEU A 13 66.65 23.34 -17.87
CA LEU A 13 65.97 22.07 -18.12
C LEU A 13 65.24 21.55 -16.87
N LEU A 14 65.85 21.66 -15.69
CA LEU A 14 65.21 21.26 -14.43
C LEU A 14 64.01 22.16 -14.06
N GLY A 15 64.14 23.47 -14.27
CA GLY A 15 63.05 24.42 -14.01
C GLY A 15 61.84 24.22 -14.93
N SER A 16 62.08 23.96 -16.22
CA SER A 16 61.00 23.72 -17.20
C SER A 16 60.30 22.37 -17.00
N PHE A 17 61.02 21.32 -16.59
CA PHE A 17 60.42 20.02 -16.27
C PHE A 17 59.56 20.07 -14.98
N SER A 18 60.00 20.83 -13.99
CA SER A 18 59.26 21.10 -12.75
C SER A 18 57.95 21.85 -13.02
N ALA A 19 57.97 22.87 -13.88
CA ALA A 19 56.78 23.66 -14.22
C ALA A 19 55.73 22.82 -14.97
N ALA A 20 56.16 22.07 -15.99
CA ALA A 20 55.25 21.19 -16.75
C ALA A 20 54.61 20.09 -15.87
N ALA A 21 55.35 19.56 -14.90
CA ALA A 21 54.82 18.58 -13.94
C ALA A 21 53.82 19.21 -12.95
N GLN A 22 53.99 20.49 -12.62
CA GLN A 22 53.07 21.25 -11.76
C GLN A 22 51.78 21.58 -12.52
N ASP A 23 51.89 22.11 -13.74
CA ASP A 23 50.75 22.42 -14.60
C ASP A 23 49.87 21.17 -14.88
N ALA A 24 50.49 20.00 -15.06
CA ALA A 24 49.77 18.74 -15.22
C ALA A 24 49.03 18.28 -13.96
N LYS A 25 49.55 18.60 -12.77
CA LYS A 25 48.86 18.33 -11.49
C LYS A 25 47.70 19.31 -11.29
N ASP A 26 47.91 20.58 -11.56
CA ASP A 26 46.90 21.62 -11.42
C ASP A 26 45.72 21.38 -12.37
N GLY A 27 46.00 20.92 -13.60
CA GLY A 27 44.97 20.48 -14.54
C GLY A 27 44.15 19.29 -14.03
N LYS A 28 44.79 18.31 -13.37
CA LYS A 28 44.09 17.17 -12.75
C LYS A 28 43.26 17.59 -11.54
N ILE A 29 43.78 18.49 -10.70
CA ILE A 29 43.06 19.03 -9.54
C ILE A 29 41.81 19.76 -10.03
N SER A 30 41.94 20.64 -11.02
CA SER A 30 40.79 21.36 -11.58
C SER A 30 39.74 20.42 -12.21
N ALA A 31 40.16 19.33 -12.85
CA ALA A 31 39.24 18.33 -13.38
C ALA A 31 38.49 17.60 -12.27
N LEU A 32 39.18 17.19 -11.20
CA LEU A 32 38.58 16.54 -10.03
C LEU A 32 37.63 17.46 -9.27
N GLU A 33 37.96 18.75 -9.13
CA GLU A 33 37.07 19.73 -8.50
C GLU A 33 35.75 19.88 -9.27
N LYS A 34 35.80 19.89 -10.60
CA LYS A 34 34.61 19.92 -11.45
C LYS A 34 33.78 18.65 -11.31
N GLU A 35 34.43 17.49 -11.26
CA GLU A 35 33.76 16.20 -11.09
C GLU A 35 33.08 16.11 -9.71
N VAL A 36 33.76 16.54 -8.64
CA VAL A 36 33.19 16.60 -7.29
C VAL A 36 32.00 17.54 -7.23
N ALA A 37 32.10 18.73 -7.84
CA ALA A 37 30.98 19.67 -7.88
C ALA A 37 29.77 19.10 -8.62
N PHE A 38 30.01 18.41 -9.76
CA PHE A 38 28.96 17.74 -10.52
C PHE A 38 28.29 16.62 -9.71
N LEU A 39 29.09 15.72 -9.12
CA LEU A 39 28.59 14.61 -8.31
C LEU A 39 27.82 15.10 -7.08
N HIS A 40 28.25 16.19 -6.48
CA HIS A 40 27.53 16.80 -5.35
C HIS A 40 26.15 17.32 -5.78
N ALA A 41 26.07 18.04 -6.90
CA ALA A 41 24.80 18.52 -7.43
C ALA A 41 23.86 17.36 -7.78
N GLU A 42 24.38 16.29 -8.39
CA GLU A 42 23.58 15.10 -8.74
C GLU A 42 23.11 14.35 -7.49
N LEU A 43 23.93 14.28 -6.44
CA LEU A 43 23.54 13.66 -5.17
C LEU A 43 22.43 14.44 -4.47
N GLU A 44 22.47 15.77 -4.48
CA GLU A 44 21.37 16.59 -3.94
C GLU A 44 20.08 16.47 -4.78
N ARG A 45 20.21 16.38 -6.11
CA ARG A 45 19.08 16.10 -7.00
C ARG A 45 18.42 14.75 -6.69
N LEU A 46 19.22 13.69 -6.55
CA LEU A 46 18.74 12.34 -6.22
C LEU A 46 18.13 12.26 -4.82
N LYS A 47 18.66 13.01 -3.84
CA LYS A 47 18.05 13.12 -2.51
C LYS A 47 16.66 13.73 -2.59
N ALA A 48 16.50 14.83 -3.32
CA ALA A 48 15.20 15.47 -3.51
C ALA A 48 14.21 14.52 -4.20
N GLU A 49 14.64 13.80 -5.23
CA GLU A 49 13.82 12.81 -5.92
C GLU A 49 13.39 11.66 -4.99
N ASN A 50 14.31 11.14 -4.18
CA ASN A 50 14.01 10.11 -3.19
C ASN A 50 13.01 10.60 -2.13
N GLN A 51 13.12 11.85 -1.68
CA GLN A 51 12.17 12.43 -0.74
C GLN A 51 10.75 12.46 -1.34
N VAL A 52 10.62 12.95 -2.58
CA VAL A 52 9.34 12.97 -3.30
C VAL A 52 8.76 11.56 -3.45
N MET A 53 9.60 10.57 -3.80
CA MET A 53 9.14 9.18 -3.91
C MET A 53 8.69 8.62 -2.56
N SER A 54 9.38 8.95 -1.47
CA SER A 54 9.00 8.55 -0.11
C SER A 54 7.63 9.12 0.29
N GLU A 55 7.42 10.41 0.02
CA GLU A 55 6.14 11.09 0.27
C GLU A 55 5.00 10.44 -0.54
N ARG A 56 5.24 10.11 -1.81
CA ARG A 56 4.28 9.39 -2.67
C ARG A 56 3.94 8.01 -2.12
N ILE A 57 4.94 7.24 -1.69
CA ILE A 57 4.73 5.91 -1.09
C ILE A 57 3.89 6.02 0.19
N ASN A 58 4.16 7.01 1.04
CA ASN A 58 3.39 7.23 2.26
C ASN A 58 1.94 7.63 1.95
N GLY A 59 1.73 8.47 0.93
CA GLY A 59 0.38 8.81 0.44
C GLY A 59 -0.38 7.58 -0.05
N ILE A 60 0.27 6.70 -0.83
CA ILE A 60 -0.34 5.45 -1.31
C ILE A 60 -0.71 4.53 -0.13
N LYS A 61 0.19 4.37 0.86
CA LYS A 61 -0.10 3.57 2.06
C LYS A 61 -1.31 4.09 2.84
N ALA A 62 -1.42 5.42 2.98
CA ALA A 62 -2.57 6.02 3.65
C ALA A 62 -3.88 5.77 2.89
N LEU A 63 -3.88 5.91 1.56
CA LEU A 63 -5.04 5.62 0.71
C LEU A 63 -5.45 4.15 0.77
N LEU A 64 -4.50 3.22 0.75
CA LEU A 64 -4.76 1.79 0.92
C LEU A 64 -5.39 1.51 2.29
N GLY A 65 -4.86 2.08 3.37
CA GLY A 65 -5.45 1.93 4.70
C GLY A 65 -6.90 2.46 4.79
N VAL A 66 -7.20 3.58 4.13
CA VAL A 66 -8.58 4.12 4.07
C VAL A 66 -9.49 3.20 3.24
N ALA A 67 -9.00 2.70 2.10
CA ALA A 67 -9.75 1.78 1.26
C ALA A 67 -10.07 0.46 1.99
N ASP A 68 -9.10 -0.08 2.74
CA ASP A 68 -9.28 -1.28 3.56
C ASP A 68 -10.36 -1.09 4.63
N VAL A 69 -10.32 0.04 5.36
CA VAL A 69 -11.34 0.37 6.37
C VAL A 69 -12.73 0.52 5.74
N ALA A 70 -12.83 1.18 4.58
CA ALA A 70 -14.09 1.34 3.87
C ALA A 70 -14.66 0.00 3.37
N ALA A 71 -13.79 -0.89 2.88
CA ALA A 71 -14.16 -2.24 2.45
C ALA A 71 -14.69 -3.07 3.63
N VAL A 72 -13.98 -3.09 4.76
CA VAL A 72 -14.43 -3.78 5.99
C VAL A 72 -15.78 -3.24 6.47
N THR A 73 -15.95 -1.92 6.49
CA THR A 73 -17.22 -1.29 6.90
C THR A 73 -18.38 -1.71 5.99
N SER A 74 -18.13 -1.76 4.68
CA SER A 74 -19.13 -2.17 3.69
C SER A 74 -19.51 -3.64 3.85
N LEU A 75 -18.52 -4.52 4.05
CA LEU A 75 -18.74 -5.95 4.30
C LEU A 75 -19.55 -6.19 5.59
N ASN A 76 -19.20 -5.50 6.67
CA ASN A 76 -19.95 -5.61 7.93
C ASN A 76 -21.40 -5.14 7.79
N SER A 77 -21.62 -4.04 7.05
CA SER A 77 -22.96 -3.52 6.78
C SER A 77 -23.78 -4.52 5.95
N ALA A 78 -23.18 -5.12 4.93
CA ALA A 78 -23.82 -6.14 4.10
C ALA A 78 -24.18 -7.39 4.92
N ALA A 79 -23.28 -7.87 5.77
CA ALA A 79 -23.52 -9.02 6.63
C ALA A 79 -24.65 -8.76 7.66
N SER A 80 -24.70 -7.54 8.22
CA SER A 80 -25.82 -7.14 9.08
C SER A 80 -27.14 -7.10 8.32
N LEU A 81 -27.16 -6.59 7.09
CA LEU A 81 -28.35 -6.56 6.26
C LEU A 81 -28.84 -7.98 5.92
N GLU A 82 -27.92 -8.90 5.61
CA GLU A 82 -28.26 -10.30 5.36
C GLU A 82 -28.92 -10.94 6.60
N LYS A 83 -28.40 -10.64 7.80
CA LYS A 83 -28.99 -11.08 9.06
C LYS A 83 -30.42 -10.57 9.23
N ASP A 84 -30.65 -9.29 8.99
CA ASP A 84 -31.96 -8.68 9.14
C ASP A 84 -32.98 -9.25 8.13
N LEU A 85 -32.56 -9.44 6.86
CA LEU A 85 -33.38 -10.09 5.83
C LEU A 85 -33.74 -11.54 6.19
N CYS A 86 -32.82 -12.27 6.83
CA CYS A 86 -33.09 -13.62 7.31
C CYS A 86 -34.22 -13.62 8.36
N TYR A 87 -34.14 -12.73 9.36
CA TYR A 87 -35.17 -12.63 10.39
C TYR A 87 -36.52 -12.14 9.84
N GLU A 88 -36.53 -11.23 8.85
CA GLU A 88 -37.77 -10.86 8.15
C GLU A 88 -38.41 -12.05 7.44
N ARG A 89 -37.61 -12.90 6.78
CA ARG A 89 -38.10 -14.15 6.17
C ARG A 89 -38.69 -15.09 7.22
N LEU A 90 -38.06 -15.21 8.38
CA LEU A 90 -38.54 -16.03 9.50
C LEU A 90 -39.90 -15.51 10.04
N ILE A 91 -40.02 -14.19 10.23
CA ILE A 91 -41.28 -13.55 10.65
C ILE A 91 -42.37 -13.81 9.59
N GLY A 92 -42.03 -13.73 8.30
CA GLY A 92 -42.96 -14.06 7.22
C GLY A 92 -43.50 -15.49 7.27
N LEU A 93 -42.66 -16.47 7.62
CA LEU A 93 -43.08 -17.86 7.79
C LEU A 93 -44.00 -18.03 9.01
N ARG A 94 -43.70 -17.38 10.13
CA ARG A 94 -44.57 -17.37 11.32
C ARG A 94 -45.95 -16.81 11.01
N ARG A 95 -46.03 -15.69 10.31
CA ARG A 95 -47.32 -15.11 9.86
C ARG A 95 -48.10 -16.09 8.97
N LYS A 96 -47.43 -16.89 8.14
CA LYS A 96 -48.08 -17.93 7.32
C LYS A 96 -48.64 -19.06 8.18
N LEU A 97 -47.91 -19.50 9.20
CA LEU A 97 -48.39 -20.51 10.15
C LEU A 97 -49.63 -20.02 10.91
N ASP A 98 -49.60 -18.78 11.41
CA ASP A 98 -50.75 -18.18 12.09
C ASP A 98 -51.97 -18.13 11.17
N LYS A 99 -51.77 -17.75 9.89
CA LYS A 99 -52.85 -17.71 8.90
C LYS A 99 -53.44 -19.10 8.65
N LEU A 100 -52.61 -20.12 8.46
CA LEU A 100 -53.06 -21.50 8.27
C LEU A 100 -53.81 -22.01 9.51
N SER A 101 -53.29 -21.74 10.70
CA SER A 101 -53.96 -22.11 11.95
C SER A 101 -55.33 -21.43 12.09
N ASN A 102 -55.43 -20.14 11.76
CA ASN A 102 -56.68 -19.39 11.76
C ASN A 102 -57.69 -19.89 10.70
N GLN A 103 -57.21 -20.56 9.65
CA GLN A 103 -58.03 -21.23 8.65
C GLN A 103 -58.47 -22.64 9.08
N GLY A 104 -58.08 -23.10 10.28
CA GLY A 104 -58.45 -24.42 10.81
C GLY A 104 -57.51 -25.56 10.41
N PHE A 105 -56.38 -25.25 9.78
CA PHE A 105 -55.40 -26.27 9.41
C PHE A 105 -54.71 -26.79 10.67
N THR A 106 -54.75 -28.11 10.87
CA THR A 106 -54.05 -28.75 11.98
C THR A 106 -52.57 -28.95 11.65
N LYS A 107 -51.76 -29.26 12.66
CA LYS A 107 -50.31 -29.47 12.53
C LYS A 107 -49.95 -30.60 11.55
N GLU A 108 -50.84 -31.56 11.38
CA GLU A 108 -50.68 -32.70 10.47
C GLU A 108 -51.01 -32.37 9.02
N HIS A 109 -51.65 -31.22 8.75
CA HIS A 109 -51.95 -30.81 7.39
C HIS A 109 -50.63 -30.59 6.62
N PRO A 110 -50.49 -31.12 5.38
CA PRO A 110 -49.27 -30.99 4.59
C PRO A 110 -48.72 -29.57 4.50
N ASP A 111 -49.58 -28.57 4.23
CA ASP A 111 -49.18 -27.16 4.17
C ASP A 111 -48.62 -26.62 5.50
N MET A 112 -49.26 -26.96 6.63
CA MET A 112 -48.75 -26.57 7.97
C MET A 112 -47.39 -27.20 8.22
N ARG A 113 -47.25 -28.50 7.93
CA ARG A 113 -45.99 -29.23 8.11
C ARG A 113 -44.87 -28.64 7.24
N ASN A 114 -45.17 -28.30 5.99
CA ASN A 114 -44.20 -27.73 5.05
C ASN A 114 -43.71 -26.35 5.51
N VAL A 115 -44.64 -25.47 5.91
CA VAL A 115 -44.26 -24.13 6.41
C VAL A 115 -43.48 -24.23 7.72
N ALA A 116 -43.87 -25.12 8.64
CA ALA A 116 -43.17 -25.31 9.92
C ALA A 116 -41.76 -25.89 9.73
N THR A 117 -41.58 -26.80 8.76
CA THR A 117 -40.27 -27.33 8.39
C THR A 117 -39.37 -26.20 7.86
N ASN A 118 -39.89 -25.38 6.93
CA ASN A 118 -39.16 -24.25 6.39
C ASN A 118 -38.84 -23.20 7.47
N GLU A 119 -39.76 -22.95 8.41
CA GLU A 119 -39.51 -22.03 9.53
C GLU A 119 -38.32 -22.52 10.36
N LYS A 120 -38.28 -23.83 10.69
CA LYS A 120 -37.18 -24.41 11.46
C LYS A 120 -35.84 -24.27 10.73
N THR A 121 -35.78 -24.61 9.45
CA THR A 121 -34.57 -24.46 8.63
C THR A 121 -34.10 -23.02 8.59
N VAL A 122 -35.00 -22.07 8.30
CA VAL A 122 -34.65 -20.64 8.26
C VAL A 122 -34.22 -20.13 9.64
N ALA A 123 -34.82 -20.61 10.74
CA ALA A 123 -34.40 -20.23 12.09
C ALA A 123 -32.97 -20.68 12.41
N GLU A 124 -32.59 -21.89 12.00
CA GLU A 124 -31.21 -22.41 12.12
C GLU A 124 -30.23 -21.59 11.28
N GLU A 125 -30.59 -21.25 10.03
CA GLU A 125 -29.80 -20.37 9.16
C GLU A 125 -29.59 -18.98 9.77
N CYS A 126 -30.65 -18.34 10.30
CA CYS A 126 -30.53 -17.01 10.90
C CYS A 126 -29.70 -17.04 12.19
N ALA A 127 -29.76 -18.10 12.98
CA ALA A 127 -28.94 -18.27 14.17
C ALA A 127 -27.45 -18.40 13.80
N ALA A 128 -27.12 -19.23 12.81
CA ALA A 128 -25.75 -19.38 12.31
C ALA A 128 -25.20 -18.06 11.75
N LEU A 129 -26.02 -17.33 10.99
CA LEU A 129 -25.65 -16.02 10.45
C LEU A 129 -25.44 -14.98 11.56
N SER A 130 -26.28 -14.98 12.59
CA SER A 130 -26.11 -14.10 13.76
C SER A 130 -24.81 -14.40 14.52
N GLU A 131 -24.43 -15.67 14.64
CA GLU A 131 -23.15 -16.05 15.25
C GLU A 131 -21.97 -15.59 14.39
N ALA A 132 -22.05 -15.77 13.07
CA ALA A 132 -21.01 -15.35 12.13
C ALA A 132 -20.78 -13.83 12.13
N VAL A 133 -21.85 -13.03 12.22
CA VAL A 133 -21.77 -11.56 12.27
C VAL A 133 -21.26 -11.04 13.63
N SER A 134 -21.36 -11.83 14.68
CA SER A 134 -20.97 -11.42 16.05
C SER A 134 -19.51 -11.73 16.41
N ARG A 135 -18.76 -12.40 15.52
CA ARG A 135 -17.34 -12.73 15.69
C ARG A 135 -16.44 -11.65 15.10
#